data_AF-A0A1Z5HU03-F1
#
_entry.id   AF-A0A1Z5HU03-F1
#
_cell.length_a   1.000
_cell.length_b   1.000
_cell.length_c   1.000
_cell.angle_alpha   90.00
_cell.angle_beta   90.00
_cell.angle_gamma   90.00
#
_symmetry.space_group_name_H-M   'P 1'
#
loop_
_entity.id
_entity.type
_entity.pdbx_description
1 polymer ?
#
loop_
_entity_poly.entity_id
_entity_poly.type
_entity_poly.pdbx_seq_one_letter_code
_entity_poly.pdbx_strand_id
1 'polypeptide(L)'
;MLPYDKAYELAKALAQSEEYKNYLQAKEKLERDDKNLKMLQEFKRRQLAIQMAELAGQEVDEEQIEQVERLYEIISLNPVINEFLTAEYRFSRMMADIQNIINEAISAWFELEDKNDYIN
;
A
#
# COMPACT_ATOMS: atom_id res chain seq x y z
N MET A 1 23.91 18.16 -6.04
CA MET A 1 22.69 18.98 -6.17
C MET A 1 21.60 18.30 -7.02
N LEU A 2 21.92 17.57 -8.09
CA LEU A 2 20.92 17.01 -9.02
C LEU A 2 19.83 16.07 -8.47
N PRO A 3 20.09 15.12 -7.53
CA PRO A 3 19.08 14.12 -7.15
C PRO A 3 17.91 14.69 -6.32
N TYR A 4 18.19 15.64 -5.42
CA TYR A 4 17.16 16.23 -4.56
C TYR A 4 16.18 17.11 -5.35
N ASP A 5 16.68 17.88 -6.32
CA ASP A 5 15.82 18.70 -7.19
C ASP A 5 14.88 17.81 -8.02
N LYS A 6 15.39 16.68 -8.53
CA LYS A 6 14.58 15.68 -9.25
C LYS A 6 13.57 14.98 -8.35
N ALA A 7 13.91 14.73 -7.09
CA ALA A 7 12.95 14.22 -6.11
C ALA A 7 11.81 15.22 -5.87
N TYR A 8 12.09 16.52 -5.79
CA TYR A 8 11.04 17.55 -5.68
C TYR A 8 10.17 17.65 -6.94
N GLU A 9 10.77 17.57 -8.13
CA GLU A 9 10.02 17.51 -9.39
C GLU A 9 9.08 16.30 -9.43
N LEU A 10 9.58 15.11 -9.05
CA LEU A 10 8.79 13.89 -8.96
C LEU A 10 7.65 14.02 -7.95
N ALA A 11 7.94 14.54 -6.75
CA ALA A 11 6.92 14.77 -5.72
C ALA A 11 5.80 15.71 -6.21
N LYS A 12 6.16 16.76 -6.96
CA LYS A 12 5.18 17.67 -7.56
C LYS A 12 4.34 16.98 -8.63
N ALA A 13 4.96 16.16 -9.49
CA ALA A 13 4.25 15.39 -10.51
C ALA A 13 3.27 14.39 -9.88
N LEU A 14 3.70 13.66 -8.85
CA LEU A 14 2.87 12.73 -8.07
C LEU A 14 1.66 13.44 -7.45
N ALA A 15 1.86 14.59 -6.81
CA ALA A 15 0.79 15.37 -6.22
C ALA A 15 -0.23 15.89 -7.27
N GLN A 16 0.18 16.02 -8.53
CA GLN A 16 -0.65 16.47 -9.64
C GLN A 16 -1.24 15.32 -10.48
N SER A 17 -0.82 14.07 -10.24
CA SER A 17 -1.27 12.88 -10.96
C SER A 17 -2.78 12.67 -10.83
N GLU A 18 -3.38 12.05 -11.84
CA GLU A 18 -4.81 11.71 -11.80
C GLU A 18 -5.07 10.64 -10.74
N GLU A 19 -4.16 9.68 -10.58
CA GLU A 19 -4.21 8.62 -9.58
C GLU A 19 -4.32 9.20 -8.17
N TYR A 20 -3.49 10.19 -7.83
CA TYR A 20 -3.53 10.82 -6.51
C TYR A 20 -4.78 11.69 -6.32
N LYS A 21 -5.18 12.44 -7.35
CA LYS A 21 -6.42 13.25 -7.29
C LYS A 21 -7.67 12.37 -7.12
N ASN A 22 -7.75 11.27 -7.86
CA ASN A 22 -8.86 10.31 -7.78
C ASN A 22 -8.89 9.66 -6.38
N TYR A 23 -7.72 9.29 -5.84
CA TYR A 23 -7.61 8.81 -4.47
C TYR A 23 -8.12 9.85 -3.45
N LEU A 24 -7.69 11.12 -3.55
CA LEU A 24 -8.15 12.17 -2.66
C LEU A 24 -9.66 12.40 -2.72
N GLN A 25 -10.25 12.38 -3.92
CA GLN A 25 -11.69 12.52 -4.10
C GLN A 25 -12.46 11.36 -3.48
N ALA A 26 -12.03 10.11 -3.72
CA ALA A 26 -12.65 8.93 -3.14
C ALA A 26 -12.52 8.92 -1.60
N LYS A 27 -11.36 9.36 -1.09
CA LYS A 27 -11.11 9.53 0.34
C LYS A 27 -12.06 10.56 0.96
N GLU A 28 -12.22 11.72 0.35
CA GLU A 28 -13.12 12.76 0.86
C GLU A 28 -14.59 12.28 0.87
N LYS A 29 -15.03 11.55 -0.16
CA LYS A 29 -16.37 10.94 -0.19
C LYS A 29 -16.55 9.94 0.96
N LEU A 30 -15.55 9.10 1.21
CA LEU A 30 -15.58 8.13 2.30
C LEU A 30 -15.59 8.82 3.68
N GLU A 31 -14.77 9.84 3.88
CA GLU A 31 -14.66 10.57 5.14
C GLU A 31 -15.94 11.34 5.51
N ARG A 32 -16.78 11.65 4.53
CA ARG A 32 -18.12 12.25 4.75
C ARG A 32 -19.18 11.23 5.17
N ASP A 33 -18.90 9.93 5.07
CA ASP A 33 -19.79 8.84 5.50
C ASP A 33 -19.20 8.13 6.72
N ASP A 34 -19.57 8.62 7.92
CA ASP A 34 -19.10 8.10 9.20
C ASP A 34 -19.30 6.58 9.37
N LYS A 35 -20.35 6.02 8.77
CA LYS A 35 -20.65 4.59 8.86
C LYS A 35 -19.63 3.81 8.03
N ASN A 36 -19.44 4.19 6.78
CA ASN A 36 -18.53 3.50 5.87
C ASN A 36 -17.07 3.68 6.30
N LEU A 37 -16.71 4.87 6.81
CA LEU A 37 -15.40 5.14 7.37
C LEU A 37 -15.10 4.19 8.54
N LYS A 38 -16.03 4.05 9.49
CA LYS A 38 -15.88 3.11 10.63
C LYS A 38 -15.75 1.66 10.18
N MET A 39 -16.55 1.23 9.20
CA MET A 39 -16.47 -0.12 8.65
C MET A 39 -15.09 -0.40 8.03
N LEU A 40 -14.56 0.53 7.23
CA LEU A 40 -13.24 0.38 6.63
C LEU A 40 -12.12 0.42 7.69
N GLN A 41 -12.21 1.30 8.69
CA GLN A 41 -11.23 1.37 9.77
C GLN A 41 -11.17 0.08 10.57
N GLU A 42 -12.32 -0.51 10.89
CA GLU A 42 -12.38 -1.79 11.59
C GLU A 42 -11.78 -2.92 10.75
N PHE A 43 -12.05 -2.93 9.44
CA PHE A 43 -11.41 -3.87 8.51
C PHE A 43 -9.89 -3.74 8.53
N LYS A 44 -9.34 -2.53 8.33
CA LYS A 44 -7.88 -2.30 8.33
C LYS A 44 -7.25 -2.68 9.67
N ARG A 45 -7.92 -2.39 10.79
CA ARG A 45 -7.44 -2.75 12.14
C ARG A 45 -7.31 -4.25 12.31
N ARG A 46 -8.32 -5.02 11.91
CA ARG A 46 -8.31 -6.49 12.02
C ARG A 46 -7.30 -7.12 11.07
N GLN A 47 -7.24 -6.63 9.83
CA GLN A 47 -6.25 -7.08 8.85
C GLN A 47 -4.82 -6.88 9.38
N LEU A 48 -4.52 -5.71 9.95
CA LEU A 48 -3.21 -5.44 10.53
C LEU A 48 -2.90 -6.35 11.72
N ALA A 49 -3.87 -6.61 12.60
CA ALA A 49 -3.68 -7.51 13.74
C ALA A 49 -3.31 -8.94 13.28
N ILE A 50 -3.97 -9.46 12.24
CA ILE A 50 -3.62 -10.74 11.62
C ILE A 50 -2.20 -10.72 11.08
N GLN A 51 -1.86 -9.72 10.26
CA GLN A 51 -0.51 -9.59 9.68
C GLN A 51 0.59 -9.53 10.76
N MET A 52 0.33 -8.81 11.87
CA MET A 52 1.27 -8.73 12.99
C MET A 52 1.44 -10.07 13.71
N ALA A 53 0.36 -10.84 13.88
CA ALA A 53 0.41 -12.18 14.48
C ALA A 53 1.20 -13.15 13.59
N GLU A 54 0.97 -13.14 12.27
CA GLU A 54 1.74 -13.94 11.30
C GLU A 54 3.23 -13.61 11.34
N LEU A 55 3.58 -12.32 11.34
CA LEU A 55 4.98 -11.87 11.44
C LEU A 55 5.64 -12.26 12.77
N ALA A 56 4.87 -12.34 13.85
CA ALA A 56 5.34 -12.79 15.15
C ALA A 56 5.47 -14.33 15.26
N GLY A 57 5.10 -15.07 14.22
CA GLY A 57 5.05 -16.53 14.23
C GLY A 57 3.97 -17.08 15.16
N GLN A 58 2.94 -16.27 15.47
CA GLN A 58 1.81 -16.68 16.28
C GLN A 58 0.78 -17.38 15.38
N GLU A 59 0.14 -18.41 15.92
CA GLU A 59 -0.97 -19.08 15.24
C GLU A 59 -2.16 -18.11 15.17
N VAL A 60 -2.57 -17.77 13.95
CA VAL A 60 -3.75 -16.95 13.71
C VAL A 60 -4.97 -17.84 13.82
N ASP A 61 -5.93 -17.43 14.63
CA ASP A 61 -7.21 -18.11 14.77
C ASP A 61 -8.00 -18.06 13.45
N GLU A 62 -8.39 -19.23 12.94
CA GLU A 62 -9.21 -19.36 11.72
C GLU A 62 -10.50 -18.55 11.82
N GLU A 63 -11.09 -18.41 13.02
CA GLU A 63 -12.29 -17.59 13.23
C GLU A 63 -12.02 -16.11 12.93
N GLN A 64 -10.82 -15.61 13.27
CA GLN A 64 -10.44 -14.22 13.00
C GLN A 64 -10.25 -13.96 11.51
N ILE A 65 -9.66 -14.93 10.79
CA ILE A 65 -9.51 -14.86 9.33
C ILE A 65 -10.90 -14.80 8.69
N GLU A 66 -11.80 -15.71 9.06
CA GLU A 66 -13.16 -15.77 8.51
C GLU A 66 -13.97 -14.49 8.84
N GLN A 67 -13.79 -13.91 10.02
CA GLN A 67 -14.40 -12.61 10.37
C GLN A 67 -13.90 -11.47 9.47
N VAL A 68 -12.60 -11.45 9.13
CA VAL A 68 -12.03 -10.43 8.23
C VAL A 68 -12.50 -10.64 6.79
N GLU A 69 -12.59 -11.88 6.32
CA GLU A 69 -13.12 -12.22 4.99
C GLU A 69 -14.58 -11.77 4.84
N ARG A 70 -15.45 -12.10 5.80
CA ARG A 70 -16.84 -11.62 5.79
C ARG A 70 -16.94 -10.09 5.80
N LEU A 71 -16.09 -9.44 6.59
CA LEU A 71 -16.06 -7.97 6.61
C LEU A 71 -15.61 -7.40 5.26
N TYR A 72 -14.63 -8.04 4.61
CA TYR A 72 -14.19 -7.69 3.26
C TYR A 72 -15.32 -7.81 2.24
N GLU A 73 -16.08 -8.92 2.25
CA GLU A 73 -17.24 -9.10 1.38
C GLU A 73 -18.25 -7.97 1.54
N ILE A 74 -18.60 -7.63 2.78
CA ILE A 74 -19.56 -6.56 3.07
C ILE A 74 -19.06 -5.19 2.56
N ILE A 75 -17.81 -4.84 2.84
CA ILE A 75 -17.28 -3.53 2.42
C ILE A 75 -17.03 -3.47 0.90
N SER A 76 -16.73 -4.60 0.25
CA SER A 76 -16.50 -4.65 -1.21
C SER A 76 -17.77 -4.37 -2.02
N LEU A 77 -18.94 -4.68 -1.44
CA LEU A 77 -20.25 -4.39 -2.01
C LEU A 77 -20.68 -2.93 -1.81
N ASN A 78 -20.02 -2.19 -0.91
CA ASN A 78 -20.30 -0.78 -0.71
C ASN A 78 -19.61 0.05 -1.80
N PRO A 79 -20.34 0.80 -2.64
CA PRO A 79 -19.74 1.51 -3.76
C PRO A 79 -18.77 2.62 -3.33
N VAL A 80 -19.00 3.27 -2.18
CA VAL A 80 -18.12 4.33 -1.67
C VAL A 80 -16.80 3.75 -1.17
N ILE A 81 -16.87 2.62 -0.44
CA ILE A 81 -15.66 1.95 0.04
C ILE A 81 -14.89 1.32 -1.12
N ASN A 82 -15.59 0.68 -2.06
CA ASN A 82 -14.96 0.07 -3.24
C ASN A 82 -14.29 1.13 -4.14
N GLU A 83 -14.93 2.28 -4.36
CA GLU A 83 -14.32 3.41 -5.07
C GLU A 83 -13.01 3.84 -4.39
N PHE A 84 -13.02 3.98 -3.06
CA PHE A 84 -11.82 4.30 -2.28
C PHE A 84 -10.73 3.24 -2.41
N LEU A 85 -11.06 1.96 -2.20
CA LEU A 85 -10.10 0.85 -2.27
C LEU A 85 -9.48 0.71 -3.65
N THR A 86 -10.29 0.88 -4.72
CA THR A 86 -9.80 0.83 -6.09
C THR A 86 -8.85 1.99 -6.39
N ALA A 87 -9.19 3.20 -5.93
CA ALA A 87 -8.32 4.37 -6.11
C ALA A 87 -7.02 4.24 -5.30
N GLU A 88 -7.09 3.75 -4.06
CA GLU A 88 -5.94 3.45 -3.21
C GLU A 88 -5.01 2.41 -3.87
N TYR A 89 -5.58 1.32 -4.42
CA TYR A 89 -4.82 0.29 -5.14
C TYR A 89 -4.10 0.84 -6.39
N ARG A 90 -4.79 1.67 -7.19
CA ARG A 90 -4.18 2.27 -8.39
C ARG A 90 -3.02 3.19 -8.03
N PHE A 91 -3.20 4.02 -7.02
CA PHE A 91 -2.15 4.91 -6.54
C PHE A 91 -0.97 4.13 -5.93
N SER A 92 -1.24 3.10 -5.11
CA SER A 92 -0.18 2.29 -4.50
C SER A 92 0.63 1.53 -5.54
N ARG A 93 -0.01 1.01 -6.60
CA ARG A 93 0.68 0.36 -7.72
C ARG A 93 1.62 1.33 -8.44
N MET A 94 1.15 2.52 -8.79
CA MET A 94 2.00 3.55 -9.40
C MET A 94 3.20 3.90 -8.52
N MET A 95 3.00 4.03 -7.20
CA MET A 95 4.09 4.28 -6.25
C MET A 95 5.09 3.12 -6.17
N ALA A 96 4.61 1.88 -6.20
CA ALA A 96 5.47 0.69 -6.21
C ALA A 96 6.32 0.63 -7.49
N ASP A 97 5.72 0.91 -8.66
CA ASP A 97 6.43 0.95 -9.94
C ASP A 97 7.52 2.03 -9.94
N ILE A 98 7.22 3.22 -9.39
CA ILE A 98 8.21 4.31 -9.25
C ILE A 98 9.35 3.90 -8.30
N GLN A 99 9.03 3.27 -7.17
CA GLN A 99 10.04 2.79 -6.23
C GLN A 99 10.93 1.72 -6.88
N ASN A 100 10.36 0.84 -7.70
CA ASN A 100 11.12 -0.16 -8.44
C ASN A 100 12.08 0.49 -9.44
N ILE A 101 11.64 1.48 -10.22
CA ILE A 101 12.50 2.24 -11.14
C ILE A 101 13.68 2.88 -10.40
N ILE A 102 13.41 3.47 -9.23
CA ILE A 102 14.45 4.09 -8.39
C ILE A 102 15.43 3.01 -7.91
N ASN A 103 14.93 1.90 -7.38
CA ASN A 103 15.75 0.80 -6.85
C ASN A 103 16.61 0.16 -7.93
N GLU A 104 16.07 -0.08 -9.12
CA GLU A 104 16.78 -0.64 -10.27
C GLU A 104 17.95 0.25 -10.69
N ALA A 105 17.78 1.57 -10.67
CA ALA A 105 18.84 2.52 -11.01
C ALA A 105 20.03 2.49 -10.04
N ILE A 106 19.85 1.94 -8.84
CA ILE A 106 20.88 1.80 -7.80
C ILE A 106 21.03 0.35 -7.33
N SER A 107 20.76 -0.64 -8.19
CA SER A 107 20.83 -2.07 -7.83
C SER A 107 22.17 -2.47 -7.22
N ALA A 108 23.26 -1.86 -7.70
CA ALA A 108 24.62 -2.03 -7.19
C ALA A 108 24.78 -1.74 -5.69
N TRP A 109 23.88 -0.97 -5.06
CA TRP A 109 23.86 -0.82 -3.59
C TRP A 109 23.64 -2.19 -2.92
N PHE A 110 22.72 -2.99 -3.46
CA PHE A 110 22.29 -4.27 -2.89
C PHE A 110 23.15 -5.44 -3.37
N GLU A 111 23.94 -5.26 -4.42
CA GLU A 111 24.88 -6.25 -4.93
C GLU A 111 26.16 -6.25 -4.08
N LEU A 112 26.31 -7.26 -3.23
CA LEU A 112 27.59 -7.57 -2.61
C LEU A 112 28.34 -8.55 -3.53
N GLU A 113 29.47 -8.12 -4.11
CA GLU A 113 30.39 -9.04 -4.80
C GLU A 113 30.92 -10.06 -3.78
N ASP A 114 30.53 -11.33 -3.90
CA ASP A 114 31.17 -12.42 -3.17
C ASP A 114 32.51 -12.72 -3.84
N LYS A 115 33.58 -12.04 -3.41
CA LYS A 115 34.96 -12.36 -3.83
C LYS A 115 35.46 -13.60 -3.09
N ASN A 116 34.87 -14.76 -3.37
CA ASN A 116 35.40 -16.06 -2.98
C ASN A 116 35.82 -16.93 -4.18
N ASP A 117 36.20 -16.30 -5.30
CA ASP A 117 36.85 -16.97 -6.43
C ASP A 117 38.40 -16.97 -6.36
N TYR A 118 38.97 -16.75 -5.17
CA TYR A 118 40.39 -17.00 -4.92
C TYR A 118 40.58 -17.79 -3.64
N ILE A 119 40.54 -19.12 -3.74
CA ILE A 119 41.58 -20.04 -3.26
C ILE A 119 41.30 -21.40 -3.92
N ASN A 120 42.27 -21.80 -4.73
CA ASN A 120 42.53 -23.16 -5.22
C ASN A 120 42.33 -24.25 -4.16
#